data_AF-A0A9W4WI10-F1
#
_entry.id   AF-A0A9W4WI10-F1
#
_cell.length_a   1.000
_cell.length_b   1.000
_cell.length_c   1.000
_cell.angle_alpha   90.00
_cell.angle_beta   90.00
_cell.angle_gamma   90.00
#
_symmetry.space_group_name_H-M   'P 1'
#
loop_
_entity.id
_entity.type
_entity.pdbx_description
1 polymer ?
#
loop_
_entity_poly.entity_id
_entity_poly.type
_entity_poly.pdbx_seq_one_letter_code
_entity_poly.pdbx_strand_id
1 'polypeptide(L)'
;MTSSAAAATPAPPVPSSQIVEKIHDFDKRQANRPDFDKSNTPIQVTKHPNPNWQYGDGVPGSTPKNHLEIDPYAADRPAINNYRLLISGIAPRPVGFISTVSGDGTTKNLAPFSYFQVIDHDPPMFVVGFSARAGRSKDTYRNLKDSGECVINTVSETMIEAVNATSLDAPYGVSEWDISGLHEAPSTTVRPSRVRESVLSIEGKVVDIKEFSDHSDGEGKSVAGMVLIKASRFWVQEDATNVDASHIELDKLRPIAQLGGMSYGRVSSTFELPRRTWADEAPKSELLSRLDGERT
;
A
#
# COMPACT_ATOMS: atom_id res chain seq x y z
N MET A 1 44.11 23.03 8.15
CA MET A 1 44.00 21.68 8.74
C MET A 1 42.70 21.08 8.23
N THR A 2 42.80 20.18 7.26
CA THR A 2 41.68 19.46 6.65
C THR A 2 41.21 18.38 7.62
N SER A 3 40.05 18.56 8.25
CA SER A 3 39.42 17.53 9.07
C SER A 3 38.70 16.54 8.15
N SER A 4 39.27 15.35 8.03
CA SER A 4 38.69 14.19 7.38
C SER A 4 37.59 13.63 8.27
N ALA A 5 36.32 13.76 7.87
CA ALA A 5 35.23 13.04 8.51
C ALA A 5 35.37 11.55 8.15
N ALA A 6 35.59 10.71 9.17
CA ALA A 6 35.58 9.26 9.02
C ALA A 6 34.15 8.81 8.70
N ALA A 7 33.98 8.10 7.57
CA ALA A 7 32.72 7.46 7.22
C ALA A 7 32.40 6.40 8.29
N ALA A 8 31.22 6.52 8.91
CA ALA A 8 30.72 5.51 9.85
C ALA A 8 30.49 4.20 9.11
N THR A 9 31.06 3.10 9.63
CA THR A 9 30.87 1.76 9.09
C THR A 9 29.38 1.38 9.16
N PRO A 10 28.75 0.95 8.04
CA PRO A 10 27.35 0.60 8.06
C PRO A 10 27.11 -0.62 8.96
N ALA A 11 26.04 -0.56 9.76
CA ALA A 11 25.63 -1.66 10.63
C ALA A 11 25.38 -2.95 9.81
N PRO A 12 25.68 -4.13 10.38
CA PRO A 12 25.56 -5.40 9.67
C PRO A 12 24.11 -5.67 9.18
N PRO A 13 23.94 -6.47 8.12
CA PRO A 13 22.62 -6.80 7.58
C PRO A 13 21.71 -7.45 8.63
N VAL A 14 20.48 -6.98 8.72
CA VAL A 14 19.40 -7.65 9.47
C VAL A 14 18.99 -8.90 8.68
N PRO A 15 19.14 -10.13 9.21
CA PRO A 15 18.66 -11.35 8.57
C PRO A 15 17.15 -11.30 8.29
N SER A 16 16.67 -11.94 7.21
CA SER A 16 15.24 -12.03 6.90
C SER A 16 14.39 -12.59 8.06
N SER A 17 14.98 -13.48 8.86
CA SER A 17 14.41 -14.06 10.08
C SER A 17 14.15 -13.06 11.21
N GLN A 18 14.69 -11.84 11.14
CA GLN A 18 14.41 -10.75 12.08
C GLN A 18 13.29 -9.81 11.59
N ILE A 19 12.94 -9.84 10.29
CA ILE A 19 11.82 -9.09 9.72
C ILE A 19 10.51 -9.84 9.95
N VAL A 20 10.52 -11.17 9.78
CA VAL A 20 9.38 -12.03 10.14
C VAL A 20 9.32 -12.14 11.65
N GLU A 21 8.30 -11.53 12.25
CA GLU A 21 8.07 -11.61 13.69
C GLU A 21 7.81 -13.07 14.09
N LYS A 22 8.54 -13.59 15.09
CA LYS A 22 8.22 -14.91 15.66
C LYS A 22 6.88 -14.82 16.37
N ILE A 23 5.86 -15.43 15.78
CA ILE A 23 4.51 -15.39 16.32
C ILE A 23 4.37 -16.51 17.36
N HIS A 24 4.24 -16.14 18.62
CA HIS A 24 3.92 -17.08 19.70
C HIS A 24 2.41 -17.11 19.96
N ASP A 25 1.86 -18.30 20.21
CA ASP A 25 0.47 -18.52 20.62
C ASP A 25 -0.60 -17.84 19.72
N PHE A 26 -0.35 -17.71 18.41
CA PHE A 26 -1.31 -17.08 17.49
C PHE A 26 -2.66 -17.80 17.50
N ASP A 27 -2.66 -19.12 17.34
CA ASP A 27 -3.89 -19.91 17.25
C ASP A 27 -4.71 -19.84 18.53
N LYS A 28 -4.04 -19.83 19.70
CA LYS A 28 -4.70 -19.63 21.00
C LYS A 28 -5.31 -18.24 21.12
N ARG A 29 -4.61 -17.20 20.65
CA ARG A 29 -5.16 -15.83 20.64
C ARG A 29 -6.34 -15.72 19.67
N GLN A 30 -6.23 -16.35 18.50
CA GLN A 30 -7.28 -16.36 17.49
C GLN A 30 -8.54 -17.08 17.98
N ALA A 31 -8.40 -18.22 18.65
CA ALA A 31 -9.51 -18.99 19.21
C ALA A 31 -10.31 -18.22 20.29
N ASN A 32 -9.72 -17.19 20.90
CA ASN A 32 -10.37 -16.35 21.92
C ASN A 32 -10.93 -15.03 21.36
N ARG A 33 -10.84 -14.79 20.04
CA ARG A 33 -11.42 -13.61 19.41
C ARG A 33 -12.87 -13.87 19.00
N PRO A 34 -13.70 -12.81 18.88
CA PRO A 34 -14.98 -12.94 18.22
C PRO A 34 -14.82 -13.49 16.80
N ASP A 35 -15.82 -14.25 16.34
CA ASP A 35 -15.87 -14.73 14.97
C ASP A 35 -15.83 -13.57 13.97
N PHE A 36 -15.23 -13.83 12.81
CA PHE A 36 -15.28 -12.89 11.70
C PHE A 36 -16.74 -12.77 11.22
N ASP A 37 -17.27 -11.55 11.25
CA ASP A 37 -18.63 -11.25 10.82
C ASP A 37 -18.76 -11.37 9.29
N LYS A 38 -19.43 -12.44 8.85
CA LYS A 38 -19.71 -12.78 7.44
C LYS A 38 -21.12 -12.38 6.99
N SER A 39 -21.80 -11.50 7.74
CA SER A 39 -23.18 -11.10 7.43
C SER A 39 -23.32 -10.32 6.12
N ASN A 40 -22.21 -9.79 5.57
CA ASN A 40 -22.20 -8.83 4.45
C ASN A 40 -23.11 -7.63 4.71
N THR A 41 -23.25 -7.21 5.97
CA THR A 41 -24.01 -6.01 6.33
C THR A 41 -23.46 -4.80 5.57
N PRO A 42 -24.31 -3.96 4.94
CA PRO A 42 -23.87 -2.78 4.22
C PRO A 42 -22.97 -1.86 5.06
N ILE A 43 -21.98 -1.25 4.41
CA ILE A 43 -21.07 -0.30 5.04
C ILE A 43 -21.90 0.92 5.49
N GLN A 44 -21.87 1.21 6.79
CA GLN A 44 -22.70 2.27 7.35
C GLN A 44 -22.10 3.65 7.04
N VAL A 45 -22.89 4.52 6.42
CA VAL A 45 -22.54 5.94 6.30
C VAL A 45 -23.06 6.68 7.54
N THR A 46 -22.13 7.25 8.30
CA THR A 46 -22.41 7.99 9.54
C THR A 46 -22.29 9.50 9.32
N LYS A 47 -22.76 10.29 10.30
CA LYS A 47 -22.44 11.73 10.32
C LYS A 47 -20.93 11.90 10.51
N HIS A 48 -20.34 12.90 9.87
CA HIS A 48 -18.94 13.26 10.15
C HIS A 48 -18.78 13.65 11.64
N PRO A 49 -17.60 13.45 12.24
CA PRO A 49 -17.43 13.42 13.70
C PRO A 49 -17.72 14.76 14.40
N ASN A 50 -17.61 15.89 13.69
CA ASN A 50 -17.82 17.22 14.25
C ASN A 50 -18.75 18.08 13.35
N PRO A 51 -20.08 17.88 13.40
CA PRO A 51 -21.06 18.63 12.58
C PRO A 51 -21.04 20.14 12.75
N ASN A 52 -20.59 20.61 13.92
CA ASN A 52 -20.59 22.03 14.28
C ASN A 52 -19.19 22.67 14.17
N TRP A 53 -18.22 21.96 13.57
CA TRP A 53 -16.86 22.50 13.40
C TRP A 53 -16.87 23.70 12.45
N GLN A 54 -16.10 24.73 12.82
CA GLN A 54 -15.89 25.94 12.03
C GLN A 54 -14.40 26.15 11.71
N TYR A 55 -14.14 26.97 10.68
CA TYR A 55 -12.78 27.35 10.30
C TYR A 55 -12.03 27.94 11.49
N GLY A 56 -10.91 27.31 11.85
CA GLY A 56 -10.07 27.73 12.97
C GLY A 56 -10.26 26.94 14.27
N ASP A 57 -11.29 26.09 14.38
CA ASP A 57 -11.58 25.32 15.60
C ASP A 57 -10.49 24.30 15.98
N GLY A 58 -9.58 23.99 15.06
CA GLY A 58 -8.56 22.96 15.27
C GLY A 58 -9.21 21.59 15.49
N VAL A 59 -8.76 20.85 16.52
CA VAL A 59 -9.28 19.52 16.86
C VAL A 59 -10.06 19.61 18.18
N PRO A 60 -11.41 19.55 18.15
CA PRO A 60 -12.23 19.63 19.36
C PRO A 60 -11.84 18.59 20.41
N GLY A 61 -11.70 19.02 21.66
CA GLY A 61 -11.35 18.14 22.79
C GLY A 61 -9.91 17.62 22.78
N SER A 62 -9.05 18.09 21.86
CA SER A 62 -7.64 17.70 21.87
C SER A 62 -6.90 18.29 23.06
N THR A 63 -6.11 17.45 23.73
CA THR A 63 -5.14 17.89 24.74
C THR A 63 -3.75 17.73 24.13
N PRO A 64 -2.98 18.82 23.93
CA PRO A 64 -1.66 18.74 23.34
C PRO A 64 -0.76 17.81 24.15
N LYS A 65 0.00 16.97 23.45
CA LYS A 65 1.07 16.15 24.03
C LYS A 65 2.40 16.58 23.42
N ASN A 66 3.47 16.44 24.19
CA ASN A 66 4.82 16.67 23.67
C ASN A 66 5.20 15.57 22.68
N HIS A 67 5.89 15.96 21.62
CA HIS A 67 6.47 15.01 20.68
C HIS A 67 7.76 14.41 21.25
N LEU A 68 8.03 13.16 20.90
CA LEU A 68 9.34 12.54 21.06
C LEU A 68 10.10 12.71 19.74
N GLU A 69 11.25 13.38 19.78
CA GLU A 69 12.16 13.45 18.65
C GLU A 69 12.88 12.10 18.48
N ILE A 70 12.91 11.59 17.24
CA ILE A 70 13.55 10.32 16.89
C ILE A 70 14.39 10.55 15.65
N ASP A 71 15.72 10.44 15.78
CA ASP A 71 16.62 10.39 14.64
C ASP A 71 16.63 8.95 14.05
N PRO A 72 16.18 8.75 12.79
CA PRO A 72 16.18 7.41 12.18
C PRO A 72 17.59 6.85 11.93
N TYR A 73 18.63 7.68 12.02
CA TYR A 73 20.03 7.33 11.78
C TYR A 73 20.88 7.29 13.06
N ALA A 74 20.28 7.46 14.24
CA ALA A 74 20.97 7.34 15.52
C ALA A 74 21.72 6.00 15.62
N ALA A 75 22.97 6.04 16.08
CA ALA A 75 23.88 4.88 16.07
C ALA A 75 23.38 3.68 16.90
N ASP A 76 22.58 3.94 17.93
CA ASP A 76 21.99 2.94 18.83
C ASP A 76 20.59 2.48 18.38
N ARG A 77 20.10 2.96 17.23
CA ARG A 77 18.77 2.64 16.70
C ARG A 77 18.83 1.53 15.64
N PRO A 78 18.27 0.34 15.92
CA PRO A 78 18.17 -0.71 14.92
C PRO A 78 17.26 -0.31 13.75
N ALA A 79 17.69 -0.57 12.51
CA ALA A 79 16.90 -0.26 11.30
C ALA A 79 15.51 -0.91 11.31
N ILE A 80 15.35 -2.08 11.94
CA ILE A 80 14.05 -2.75 12.09
C ILE A 80 13.03 -1.90 12.87
N ASN A 81 13.49 -1.01 13.77
CA ASN A 81 12.60 -0.10 14.49
C ASN A 81 12.08 1.02 13.57
N ASN A 82 12.85 1.44 12.56
CA ASN A 82 12.34 2.34 11.52
C ASN A 82 11.25 1.65 10.71
N TYR A 83 11.50 0.41 10.28
CA TYR A 83 10.48 -0.39 9.58
C TYR A 83 9.19 -0.50 10.40
N ARG A 84 9.28 -0.96 11.65
CA ARG A 84 8.12 -1.11 12.55
C ARG A 84 7.36 0.19 12.74
N LEU A 85 8.08 1.28 13.04
CA LEU A 85 7.48 2.59 13.26
C LEU A 85 6.76 3.11 12.00
N LEU A 86 7.38 2.99 10.83
CA LEU A 86 6.80 3.44 9.57
C LEU A 86 5.56 2.63 9.19
N ILE A 87 5.60 1.30 9.29
CA ILE A 87 4.44 0.47 8.95
C ILE A 87 3.31 0.55 9.97
N SER A 88 3.56 0.98 11.21
CA SER A 88 2.49 1.23 12.19
C SER A 88 1.96 2.66 12.11
N GLY A 89 2.84 3.63 11.81
CA GLY A 89 2.49 5.05 11.78
C GLY A 89 1.87 5.51 10.47
N ILE A 90 2.22 4.86 9.35
CA ILE A 90 1.62 5.10 8.03
C ILE A 90 0.59 4.00 7.80
N ALA A 91 -0.60 4.15 8.36
CA ALA A 91 -1.72 3.21 8.23
C ALA A 91 -3.05 3.99 8.22
N PRO A 92 -4.10 3.50 7.51
CA PRO A 92 -4.14 2.29 6.69
C PRO A 92 -3.35 2.40 5.38
N ARG A 93 -2.70 1.30 4.95
CA ARG A 93 -2.08 1.23 3.62
C ARG A 93 -2.92 0.35 2.68
N PRO A 94 -3.15 0.78 1.43
CA PRO A 94 -3.75 -0.09 0.44
C PRO A 94 -2.80 -1.25 0.12
N VAL A 95 -3.38 -2.38 -0.27
CA VAL A 95 -2.63 -3.55 -0.73
C VAL A 95 -2.63 -3.56 -2.25
N GLY A 96 -1.48 -3.24 -2.86
CA GLY A 96 -1.26 -3.44 -4.28
C GLY A 96 -1.01 -4.92 -4.55
N PHE A 97 -1.94 -5.60 -5.22
CA PHE A 97 -1.81 -7.02 -5.52
C PHE A 97 -1.41 -7.23 -6.97
N ILE A 98 -0.14 -7.58 -7.19
CA ILE A 98 0.51 -7.41 -8.48
C ILE A 98 0.78 -8.76 -9.11
N SER A 99 0.27 -8.96 -10.32
CA SER A 99 0.67 -10.07 -11.18
C SER A 99 1.72 -9.61 -12.19
N THR A 100 2.66 -10.50 -12.48
CA THR A 100 3.73 -10.27 -13.47
C THR A 100 4.08 -11.56 -14.19
N VAL A 101 4.83 -11.43 -15.29
CA VAL A 101 5.42 -12.57 -16.01
C VAL A 101 6.91 -12.32 -16.20
N SER A 102 7.72 -13.38 -16.25
CA SER A 102 9.13 -13.24 -16.61
C SER A 102 9.30 -12.68 -18.03
N GLY A 103 10.48 -12.13 -18.34
CA GLY A 103 10.77 -11.54 -19.65
C GLY A 103 10.49 -12.49 -20.82
N ASP A 104 10.85 -13.77 -20.66
CA ASP A 104 10.61 -14.86 -21.61
C ASP A 104 9.19 -15.46 -21.56
N GLY A 105 8.35 -15.02 -20.61
CA GLY A 105 6.98 -15.49 -20.41
C GLY A 105 6.85 -16.89 -19.80
N THR A 106 7.95 -17.53 -19.35
CA THR A 106 7.92 -18.91 -18.84
C THR A 106 7.34 -19.04 -17.44
N THR A 107 7.50 -18.01 -16.62
CA THR A 107 7.02 -17.99 -15.23
C THR A 107 6.03 -16.85 -15.01
N LYS A 108 5.06 -17.10 -14.15
CA LYS A 108 4.07 -16.11 -13.70
C LYS A 108 4.23 -15.94 -12.20
N ASN A 109 4.01 -14.72 -11.73
CA ASN A 109 4.09 -14.39 -10.31
C ASN A 109 2.86 -13.61 -9.88
N LEU A 110 2.47 -13.76 -8.62
CA LEU A 110 1.41 -12.97 -8.00
C LEU A 110 1.82 -12.65 -6.55
N ALA A 111 1.85 -11.38 -6.16
CA ALA A 111 2.30 -11.02 -4.81
C ALA A 111 1.69 -9.71 -4.28
N PRO A 112 1.53 -9.56 -2.95
CA PRO A 112 0.98 -8.36 -2.33
C PRO A 112 2.08 -7.37 -1.92
N PHE A 113 1.79 -6.08 -2.09
CA PHE A 113 2.67 -4.97 -1.77
C PHE A 113 1.90 -3.89 -1.01
N SER A 114 2.32 -3.59 0.22
CA SER A 114 1.71 -2.49 0.99
C SER A 114 2.41 -1.14 0.79
N TYR A 115 3.56 -1.12 0.10
CA TYR A 115 4.21 0.11 -0.34
C TYR A 115 3.70 0.45 -1.74
N PHE A 116 2.41 0.71 -1.84
CA PHE A 116 1.68 0.92 -3.09
C PHE A 116 0.81 2.19 -2.98
N GLN A 117 0.77 2.99 -4.05
CA GLN A 117 -0.13 4.15 -4.11
C GLN A 117 -0.41 4.61 -5.56
N VAL A 118 -1.54 5.31 -5.77
CA VAL A 118 -1.86 6.11 -6.96
C VAL A 118 -1.11 7.46 -6.88
N ILE A 119 -0.47 7.88 -7.96
CA ILE A 119 0.25 9.16 -8.03
C ILE A 119 -0.54 10.22 -8.78
N ASP A 120 -1.14 9.85 -9.91
CA ASP A 120 -1.83 10.78 -10.80
C ASP A 120 -2.99 10.07 -11.52
N HIS A 121 -3.91 10.85 -12.06
CA HIS A 121 -5.08 10.43 -12.82
C HIS A 121 -5.00 10.83 -14.30
N ASP A 122 -4.18 11.82 -14.67
CA ASP A 122 -3.98 12.23 -16.06
C ASP A 122 -2.50 12.57 -16.38
N PRO A 123 -1.67 11.56 -16.76
CA PRO A 123 -2.06 10.16 -17.01
C PRO A 123 -2.27 9.37 -15.71
N PRO A 124 -3.00 8.23 -15.72
CA PRO A 124 -3.13 7.38 -14.54
C PRO A 124 -1.79 6.71 -14.20
N MET A 125 -1.23 7.06 -13.05
CA MET A 125 0.11 6.66 -12.61
C MET A 125 0.08 6.01 -11.23
N PHE A 126 0.94 5.03 -11.01
CA PHE A 126 1.05 4.25 -9.78
C PHE A 126 2.51 4.07 -9.40
N VAL A 127 2.76 3.84 -8.10
CA VAL A 127 4.08 3.49 -7.57
C VAL A 127 4.03 2.25 -6.71
N VAL A 128 5.10 1.45 -6.82
CA VAL A 128 5.34 0.30 -5.96
C VAL A 128 6.76 0.37 -5.42
N GLY A 129 6.88 0.34 -4.09
CA GLY A 129 8.15 0.35 -3.38
C GLY A 129 8.68 -1.06 -3.11
N PHE A 130 10.00 -1.22 -3.27
CA PHE A 130 10.75 -2.43 -2.97
C PHE A 130 11.79 -2.10 -1.92
N SER A 131 11.75 -2.78 -0.77
CA SER A 131 12.78 -2.64 0.26
C SER A 131 13.87 -3.68 0.07
N ALA A 132 15.12 -3.28 0.35
CA ALA A 132 16.24 -4.20 0.40
C ALA A 132 16.00 -5.26 1.48
N ARG A 133 16.22 -6.52 1.13
CA ARG A 133 16.21 -7.66 2.07
C ARG A 133 17.44 -8.51 1.85
N ALA A 134 17.80 -9.34 2.83
CA ALA A 134 18.81 -10.36 2.63
C ALA A 134 18.35 -11.36 1.55
N GLY A 135 19.26 -11.78 0.68
CA GLY A 135 19.03 -12.77 -0.37
C GLY A 135 18.54 -12.19 -1.68
N ARG A 136 17.80 -13.01 -2.44
CA ARG A 136 17.39 -12.70 -3.82
C ARG A 136 16.36 -11.58 -3.88
N SER A 137 16.43 -10.79 -4.96
CA SER A 137 15.36 -9.87 -5.35
C SER A 137 14.02 -10.59 -5.47
N LYS A 138 12.94 -9.89 -5.13
CA LYS A 138 11.58 -10.39 -5.35
C LYS A 138 11.37 -10.67 -6.85
N ASP A 139 10.66 -11.74 -7.14
CA ASP A 139 10.38 -12.14 -8.52
C ASP A 139 9.57 -11.08 -9.26
N THR A 140 8.61 -10.43 -8.60
CA THR A 140 7.89 -9.27 -9.15
C THR A 140 8.84 -8.14 -9.58
N TYR A 141 9.88 -7.83 -8.80
CA TYR A 141 10.83 -6.76 -9.15
C TYR A 141 11.62 -7.12 -10.42
N ARG A 142 12.14 -8.35 -10.46
CA ARG A 142 12.87 -8.87 -11.64
C ARG A 142 11.96 -8.87 -12.86
N ASN A 143 10.74 -9.37 -12.72
CA ASN A 143 9.77 -9.42 -13.80
C ASN A 143 9.38 -8.02 -14.30
N LEU A 144 9.21 -7.02 -13.42
CA LEU A 144 8.97 -5.64 -13.83
C LEU A 144 10.15 -5.06 -14.62
N LYS A 145 11.38 -5.37 -14.21
CA LYS A 145 12.61 -4.93 -14.90
C LYS A 145 12.77 -5.58 -16.28
N ASP A 146 12.45 -6.88 -16.38
CA ASP A 146 12.68 -7.67 -17.59
C ASP A 146 11.51 -7.57 -18.59
N SER A 147 10.27 -7.61 -18.10
CA SER A 147 9.06 -7.62 -18.93
C SER A 147 8.47 -6.24 -19.19
N GLY A 148 8.69 -5.28 -18.27
CA GLY A 148 8.08 -3.96 -18.32
C GLY A 148 6.57 -3.94 -18.10
N GLU A 149 5.95 -5.05 -17.69
CA GLU A 149 4.50 -5.24 -17.68
C GLU A 149 4.00 -5.83 -16.36
N CYS A 150 2.81 -5.38 -15.92
CA CYS A 150 2.12 -5.94 -14.76
C CYS A 150 0.61 -5.73 -14.83
N VAL A 151 -0.13 -6.41 -13.96
CA VAL A 151 -1.49 -5.99 -13.58
C VAL A 151 -1.53 -5.71 -12.08
N ILE A 152 -2.10 -4.57 -11.71
CA ILE A 152 -2.40 -4.20 -10.31
C ILE A 152 -3.87 -4.56 -10.05
N ASN A 153 -4.12 -5.35 -9.02
CA ASN A 153 -5.45 -5.85 -8.68
C ASN A 153 -5.85 -5.34 -7.29
N THR A 154 -7.13 -5.00 -7.12
CA THR A 154 -7.67 -4.67 -5.81
C THR A 154 -7.95 -5.94 -5.00
N VAL A 155 -7.86 -5.82 -3.68
CA VAL A 155 -8.10 -6.94 -2.75
C VAL A 155 -9.34 -6.67 -1.92
N SER A 156 -10.30 -7.57 -2.03
CA SER A 156 -11.49 -7.62 -1.18
C SER A 156 -11.26 -8.48 0.06
N GLU A 157 -11.99 -8.22 1.14
CA GLU A 157 -11.81 -8.94 2.42
C GLU A 157 -12.01 -10.46 2.30
N THR A 158 -12.83 -10.91 1.35
CA THR A 158 -13.06 -12.33 1.07
C THR A 158 -11.88 -13.03 0.40
N MET A 159 -10.87 -12.29 -0.07
CA MET A 159 -9.68 -12.81 -0.76
C MET A 159 -8.47 -12.93 0.18
N ILE A 160 -8.58 -12.50 1.44
CA ILE A 160 -7.40 -12.21 2.26
C ILE A 160 -6.53 -13.44 2.55
N GLU A 161 -7.12 -14.61 2.75
CA GLU A 161 -6.36 -15.84 2.97
C GLU A 161 -5.52 -16.20 1.73
N ALA A 162 -6.12 -16.13 0.55
CA ALA A 162 -5.45 -16.41 -0.73
C ALA A 162 -4.35 -15.37 -1.01
N VAL A 163 -4.64 -14.08 -0.81
CA VAL A 163 -3.66 -13.01 -0.97
C VAL A 163 -2.52 -13.15 0.03
N ASN A 164 -2.81 -13.47 1.30
CA ASN A 164 -1.77 -13.68 2.30
C ASN A 164 -0.91 -14.91 1.98
N ALA A 165 -1.48 -15.98 1.41
CA ALA A 165 -0.73 -17.16 0.97
C ALA A 165 0.32 -16.82 -0.11
N THR A 166 0.04 -15.85 -0.98
CA THR A 166 1.03 -15.37 -1.97
C THR A 166 2.20 -14.59 -1.38
N SER A 167 2.19 -14.30 -0.08
CA SER A 167 3.33 -13.65 0.61
C SER A 167 4.40 -14.64 1.10
N LEU A 168 4.17 -15.95 0.96
CA LEU A 168 5.16 -16.98 1.26
C LEU A 168 6.44 -16.74 0.44
N ASP A 169 7.62 -16.98 1.05
CA ASP A 169 8.91 -16.88 0.37
C ASP A 169 9.15 -18.14 -0.49
N ALA A 170 8.30 -18.30 -1.50
CA ALA A 170 8.33 -19.45 -2.41
C ALA A 170 9.65 -19.49 -3.20
N PRO A 171 10.17 -20.69 -3.55
CA PRO A 171 11.29 -20.83 -4.46
C PRO A 171 10.98 -20.21 -5.83
N TYR A 172 12.01 -19.71 -6.53
CA TYR A 172 11.84 -19.21 -7.89
C TYR A 172 11.28 -20.29 -8.82
N GLY A 173 10.31 -19.93 -9.65
CA GLY A 173 9.63 -20.82 -10.58
C GLY A 173 8.37 -21.48 -10.01
N VAL A 174 8.12 -21.42 -8.70
CA VAL A 174 6.84 -21.80 -8.11
C VAL A 174 5.89 -20.61 -8.23
N SER A 175 4.79 -20.79 -8.95
CA SER A 175 3.79 -19.73 -9.18
C SER A 175 2.87 -19.58 -7.98
N GLU A 176 2.71 -18.37 -7.46
CA GLU A 176 1.78 -18.12 -6.35
C GLU A 176 0.30 -18.19 -6.79
N TRP A 177 0.02 -18.23 -8.09
CA TRP A 177 -1.31 -18.56 -8.61
C TRP A 177 -1.76 -19.94 -8.12
N ASP A 178 -0.87 -20.94 -8.17
CA ASP A 178 -1.17 -22.31 -7.72
C ASP A 178 -1.31 -22.37 -6.19
N ILE A 179 -0.50 -21.59 -5.46
CA ILE A 179 -0.53 -21.53 -3.98
C ILE A 179 -1.82 -20.90 -3.48
N SER A 180 -2.28 -19.83 -4.14
CA SER A 180 -3.45 -19.06 -3.70
C SER A 180 -4.78 -19.65 -4.15
N GLY A 181 -4.79 -20.41 -5.24
CA GLY A 181 -6.02 -20.91 -5.87
C GLY A 181 -6.87 -19.82 -6.52
N LEU A 182 -6.31 -18.62 -6.73
CA LEU A 182 -6.95 -17.54 -7.47
C LEU A 182 -6.92 -17.80 -8.97
N HIS A 183 -7.91 -17.29 -9.69
CA HIS A 183 -8.07 -17.60 -11.11
C HIS A 183 -7.52 -16.49 -12.00
N GLU A 184 -6.72 -16.88 -12.99
CA GLU A 184 -6.26 -15.98 -14.04
C GLU A 184 -7.41 -15.58 -14.96
N ALA A 185 -7.50 -14.29 -15.29
CA ALA A 185 -8.30 -13.76 -16.39
C ALA A 185 -7.40 -12.97 -17.36
N PRO A 186 -7.68 -13.01 -18.67
CA PRO A 186 -6.80 -12.41 -19.67
C PRO A 186 -6.81 -10.88 -19.64
N SER A 187 -5.66 -10.31 -19.99
CA SER A 187 -5.42 -8.89 -20.23
C SER A 187 -5.40 -8.58 -21.74
N THR A 188 -5.51 -7.31 -22.12
CA THR A 188 -5.63 -6.87 -23.52
C THR A 188 -4.46 -6.04 -24.05
N THR A 189 -3.68 -5.44 -23.17
CA THR A 189 -2.58 -4.51 -23.50
C THR A 189 -1.23 -4.89 -22.88
N VAL A 190 -1.21 -5.90 -22.02
CA VAL A 190 -0.04 -6.46 -21.34
C VAL A 190 -0.15 -8.00 -21.26
N ARG A 191 0.98 -8.70 -21.08
CA ARG A 191 1.01 -10.17 -20.95
C ARG A 191 0.51 -10.74 -19.61
N PRO A 192 0.76 -10.13 -18.44
CA PRO A 192 0.31 -10.69 -17.17
C PRO A 192 -1.21 -10.75 -17.06
N SER A 193 -1.71 -11.84 -16.48
CA SER A 193 -3.14 -12.04 -16.24
C SER A 193 -3.63 -11.18 -15.09
N ARG A 194 -4.87 -10.69 -15.20
CA ARG A 194 -5.61 -10.07 -14.09
C ARG A 194 -6.19 -11.15 -13.19
N VAL A 195 -6.45 -10.82 -11.93
CA VAL A 195 -7.10 -11.71 -10.97
C VAL A 195 -8.60 -11.68 -11.21
N ARG A 196 -9.21 -12.82 -11.53
CA ARG A 196 -10.63 -12.90 -11.90
C ARG A 196 -11.56 -12.42 -10.79
N GLU A 197 -11.19 -12.69 -9.54
CA GLU A 197 -11.95 -12.37 -8.34
C GLU A 197 -11.88 -10.89 -7.96
N SER A 198 -10.88 -10.15 -8.45
CA SER A 198 -10.72 -8.75 -8.10
C SER A 198 -11.82 -7.88 -8.71
N VAL A 199 -12.31 -6.94 -7.91
CA VAL A 199 -13.34 -5.96 -8.31
C VAL A 199 -12.80 -4.98 -9.35
N LEU A 200 -11.56 -4.52 -9.17
CA LEU A 200 -10.83 -3.68 -10.11
C LEU A 200 -9.46 -4.28 -10.42
N SER A 201 -9.12 -4.32 -11.70
CA SER A 201 -7.78 -4.63 -12.19
C SER A 201 -7.29 -3.56 -13.16
N ILE A 202 -6.00 -3.22 -13.06
CA ILE A 202 -5.35 -2.17 -13.83
C ILE A 202 -4.17 -2.79 -14.56
N GLU A 203 -4.25 -2.87 -15.88
CA GLU A 203 -3.10 -3.21 -16.70
C GLU A 203 -2.12 -2.04 -16.71
N GLY A 204 -0.83 -2.33 -16.52
CA GLY A 204 0.20 -1.30 -16.35
C GLY A 204 1.51 -1.63 -17.04
N LYS A 205 2.17 -0.58 -17.53
CA LYS A 205 3.52 -0.63 -18.10
C LYS A 205 4.49 0.17 -17.25
N VAL A 206 5.68 -0.38 -17.05
CA VAL A 206 6.76 0.29 -16.33
C VAL A 206 7.22 1.51 -17.14
N VAL A 207 7.29 2.66 -16.47
CA VAL A 207 7.78 3.92 -17.03
C VAL A 207 9.19 4.21 -16.55
N ASP A 208 9.46 3.95 -15.28
CA ASP A 208 10.76 4.19 -14.68
C ASP A 208 11.01 3.27 -13.49
N ILE A 209 12.27 3.00 -13.20
CA ILE A 209 12.73 2.27 -12.02
C ILE A 209 13.85 3.07 -11.39
N LYS A 210 13.61 3.54 -10.17
CA LYS A 210 14.62 4.25 -9.38
C LYS A 210 15.13 3.35 -8.26
N GLU A 211 16.36 2.89 -8.40
CA GLU A 211 17.09 2.14 -7.37
C GLU A 211 17.74 3.11 -6.37
N PHE A 212 17.74 2.76 -5.08
CA PHE A 212 18.33 3.53 -3.98
C PHE A 212 19.71 2.95 -3.62
N SER A 213 20.76 3.75 -3.81
CA SER A 213 22.16 3.34 -3.64
C SER A 213 22.59 3.22 -2.18
N ASP A 214 21.96 3.94 -1.25
CA ASP A 214 22.43 4.04 0.14
C ASP A 214 22.24 2.75 0.96
N HIS A 215 21.76 1.69 0.30
CA HIS A 215 21.54 0.36 0.86
C HIS A 215 22.47 -0.73 0.28
N SER A 216 23.41 -0.36 -0.61
CA SER A 216 24.28 -1.31 -1.34
C SER A 216 25.47 -1.87 -0.57
N ASP A 217 25.72 -1.44 0.66
CA ASP A 217 27.01 -1.69 1.33
C ASP A 217 27.11 -3.07 2.02
N GLY A 218 26.25 -4.03 1.65
CA GLY A 218 26.35 -5.41 2.13
C GLY A 218 26.19 -6.40 1.00
N GLU A 219 27.24 -7.18 0.72
CA GLU A 219 27.17 -8.34 -0.17
C GLU A 219 25.94 -9.20 0.19
N GLY A 220 25.13 -9.55 -0.82
CA GLY A 220 23.98 -10.44 -0.65
C GLY A 220 22.65 -9.79 -0.24
N LYS A 221 22.50 -8.46 -0.35
CA LYS A 221 21.18 -7.79 -0.25
C LYS A 221 20.53 -7.59 -1.61
N SER A 222 19.20 -7.69 -1.66
CA SER A 222 18.41 -7.25 -2.81
C SER A 222 18.37 -5.73 -2.92
N VAL A 223 18.09 -5.25 -4.12
CA VAL A 223 17.97 -3.81 -4.41
C VAL A 223 16.74 -3.22 -3.70
N ALA A 224 16.93 -2.04 -3.09
CA ALA A 224 15.84 -1.16 -2.70
C ALA A 224 15.54 -0.19 -3.83
N GLY A 225 14.26 0.15 -4.03
CA GLY A 225 13.88 1.09 -5.07
C GLY A 225 12.39 1.31 -5.16
N MET A 226 12.00 2.05 -6.19
CA MET A 226 10.61 2.25 -6.57
C MET A 226 10.43 2.00 -8.06
N VAL A 227 9.25 1.51 -8.42
CA VAL A 227 8.84 1.31 -9.82
C VAL A 227 7.64 2.21 -10.09
N LEU A 228 7.73 3.02 -11.14
CA LEU A 228 6.63 3.84 -11.65
C LEU A 228 5.91 3.09 -12.77
N ILE A 229 4.59 3.02 -12.66
CA ILE A 229 3.73 2.25 -13.55
C ILE A 229 2.66 3.19 -14.13
N LYS A 230 2.54 3.21 -15.46
CA LYS A 230 1.46 3.92 -16.16
C LYS A 230 0.39 2.93 -16.57
N ALA A 231 -0.87 3.24 -16.27
CA ALA A 231 -1.97 2.37 -16.68
C ALA A 231 -2.20 2.40 -18.20
N SER A 232 -2.60 1.25 -18.73
CA SER A 232 -2.97 1.08 -20.14
C SER A 232 -4.40 0.57 -20.33
N ARG A 233 -5.01 -0.05 -19.31
CA ARG A 233 -6.41 -0.53 -19.32
C ARG A 233 -6.94 -0.66 -17.89
N PHE A 234 -8.23 -0.40 -17.69
CA PHE A 234 -8.95 -0.75 -16.47
C PHE A 234 -9.98 -1.85 -16.75
N TRP A 235 -10.20 -2.71 -15.77
CA TRP A 235 -11.23 -3.74 -15.74
C TRP A 235 -11.99 -3.61 -14.43
N VAL A 236 -13.30 -3.47 -14.50
CA VAL A 236 -14.17 -3.37 -13.33
C VAL A 236 -15.27 -4.42 -13.45
N GLN A 237 -15.65 -5.04 -12.32
CA GLN A 237 -16.82 -5.91 -12.29
C GLN A 237 -18.09 -5.11 -12.66
N GLU A 238 -18.92 -5.68 -13.53
CA GLU A 238 -20.06 -4.97 -14.13
C GLU A 238 -21.07 -4.45 -13.10
N ASP A 239 -21.26 -5.16 -12.00
CA ASP A 239 -22.19 -4.81 -10.91
C ASP A 239 -21.54 -4.03 -9.77
N ALA A 240 -20.27 -3.63 -9.93
CA ALA A 240 -19.49 -2.92 -8.93
C ALA A 240 -19.26 -1.44 -9.26
N THR A 241 -19.76 -0.95 -10.39
CA THR A 241 -19.57 0.43 -10.81
C THR A 241 -20.85 1.11 -11.28
N ASN A 242 -20.87 2.44 -11.23
CA ASN A 242 -21.91 3.25 -11.83
C ASN A 242 -21.86 3.22 -13.38
N VAL A 243 -22.91 3.76 -14.02
CA VAL A 243 -23.08 3.77 -15.49
C VAL A 243 -21.90 4.35 -16.27
N ASP A 244 -21.22 5.35 -15.70
CA ASP A 244 -20.09 6.04 -16.34
C ASP A 244 -18.73 5.37 -16.05
N ALA A 245 -18.72 4.25 -15.32
CA ALA A 245 -17.51 3.59 -14.85
C ALA A 245 -16.55 4.51 -14.06
N SER A 246 -17.10 5.50 -13.36
CA SER A 246 -16.37 6.55 -12.65
C SER A 246 -16.34 6.37 -11.13
N HIS A 247 -17.13 5.44 -10.59
CA HIS A 247 -17.25 5.19 -9.16
C HIS A 247 -17.42 3.71 -8.89
N ILE A 248 -16.59 3.16 -7.99
CA ILE A 248 -16.72 1.78 -7.51
C ILE A 248 -17.55 1.77 -6.23
N GLU A 249 -18.59 0.95 -6.22
CA GLU A 249 -19.43 0.71 -5.06
C GLU A 249 -18.63 0.05 -3.95
N LEU A 250 -18.47 0.75 -2.83
CA LEU A 250 -17.60 0.31 -1.72
C LEU A 250 -18.08 -1.01 -1.10
N ASP A 251 -19.39 -1.23 -1.08
CA ASP A 251 -20.01 -2.47 -0.60
C ASP A 251 -19.67 -3.69 -1.47
N LYS A 252 -19.34 -3.47 -2.74
CA LYS A 252 -18.86 -4.50 -3.66
C LYS A 252 -17.35 -4.70 -3.53
N LEU A 253 -16.60 -3.59 -3.41
CA LEU A 253 -15.14 -3.63 -3.27
C LEU A 253 -14.68 -4.28 -1.98
N ARG A 254 -15.33 -3.98 -0.84
CA ARG A 254 -14.93 -4.44 0.51
C ARG A 254 -13.41 -4.42 0.72
N PRO A 255 -12.75 -3.26 0.54
CA PRO A 255 -11.30 -3.21 0.52
C PRO A 255 -10.73 -3.50 1.90
N ILE A 256 -9.57 -4.16 1.92
CA ILE A 256 -8.77 -4.32 3.13
C ILE A 256 -7.65 -3.29 3.21
N ALA A 257 -7.28 -2.97 4.43
CA ALA A 257 -6.11 -2.15 4.74
C ALA A 257 -5.06 -2.98 5.48
N GLN A 258 -3.79 -2.79 5.14
CA GLN A 258 -2.68 -3.28 5.96
C GLN A 258 -2.34 -2.22 7.03
N LEU A 259 -2.35 -2.62 8.31
CA LEU A 259 -2.26 -1.71 9.47
C LEU A 259 -0.90 -1.74 10.18
N GLY A 260 0.00 -2.63 9.75
CA GLY A 260 1.30 -2.84 10.40
C GLY A 260 1.35 -4.19 11.12
N GLY A 261 2.57 -4.74 11.23
CA GLY A 261 2.75 -6.12 11.66
C GLY A 261 1.94 -7.07 10.79
N MET A 262 1.09 -7.88 11.42
CA MET A 262 0.20 -8.84 10.77
C MET A 262 -1.27 -8.37 10.70
N SER A 263 -1.55 -7.15 11.14
CA SER A 263 -2.93 -6.67 11.31
C SER A 263 -3.50 -6.14 10.01
N TYR A 264 -4.64 -6.68 9.60
CA TYR A 264 -5.48 -6.11 8.54
C TYR A 264 -6.71 -5.42 9.13
N GLY A 265 -7.19 -4.40 8.44
CA GLY A 265 -8.43 -3.69 8.76
C GLY A 265 -9.45 -3.84 7.64
N ARG A 266 -10.73 -3.89 7.99
CA ARG A 266 -11.87 -3.81 7.06
C ARG A 266 -12.56 -2.45 7.18
N VAL A 267 -13.20 -2.00 6.11
CA VAL A 267 -14.05 -0.79 6.13
C VAL A 267 -15.48 -1.19 6.49
N SER A 268 -15.91 -0.93 7.73
CA SER A 268 -17.27 -1.23 8.21
C SER A 268 -18.19 0.00 8.29
N SER A 269 -17.61 1.20 8.30
CA SER A 269 -18.35 2.46 8.30
C SER A 269 -17.55 3.56 7.62
N THR A 270 -18.24 4.58 7.15
CA THR A 270 -17.69 5.77 6.51
C THR A 270 -18.42 7.01 7.02
N PHE A 271 -17.93 8.18 6.63
CA PHE A 271 -18.61 9.46 6.76
C PHE A 271 -18.17 10.34 5.58
N GLU A 272 -18.97 11.33 5.24
CA GLU A 272 -18.73 12.19 4.07
C GLU A 272 -18.41 13.62 4.50
N LEU A 273 -17.45 14.22 3.80
CA LEU A 273 -17.10 15.63 3.93
C LEU A 273 -16.92 16.23 2.53
N PRO A 274 -17.72 17.23 2.14
CA PRO A 274 -17.58 17.84 0.83
C PRO A 274 -16.30 18.68 0.77
N ARG A 275 -15.56 18.56 -0.34
CA ARG A 275 -14.51 19.53 -0.66
C ARG A 275 -15.19 20.85 -1.07
N ARG A 276 -14.90 21.92 -0.34
CA ARG A 276 -15.37 23.27 -0.65
C ARG A 276 -14.28 24.07 -1.36
N THR A 277 -14.66 25.11 -2.10
CA THR A 277 -13.70 26.04 -2.71
C THR A 277 -13.50 27.25 -1.81
N TRP A 278 -12.34 27.91 -1.93
CA TRP A 278 -12.07 29.16 -1.20
C TRP A 278 -13.09 30.24 -1.55
N ALA A 279 -13.40 30.41 -2.85
CA ALA A 279 -14.34 31.42 -3.32
C ALA A 279 -15.75 31.25 -2.73
N ASP A 280 -16.20 30.01 -2.55
CA ASP A 280 -17.53 29.73 -1.99
C ASP A 280 -17.58 29.95 -0.47
N GLU A 281 -16.47 29.79 0.24
CA GLU A 281 -16.45 29.73 1.71
C GLU A 281 -15.90 30.99 2.36
N ALA A 282 -14.97 31.70 1.70
CA ALA A 282 -14.37 32.91 2.26
C ALA A 282 -15.42 33.97 2.67
N PRO A 283 -16.46 34.27 1.86
CA PRO A 283 -17.49 35.23 2.24
C PRO A 283 -18.41 34.78 3.39
N LYS A 284 -18.42 33.48 3.74
CA LYS A 284 -19.32 32.89 4.75
C LYS A 284 -18.69 32.81 6.14
N SER A 285 -17.38 33.06 6.25
CA SER A 285 -16.62 32.93 7.50
C SER A 285 -15.84 34.21 7.77
N GLU A 286 -16.03 34.80 8.95
CA GLU A 286 -15.28 35.98 9.39
C GLU A 286 -13.76 35.73 9.34
N LEU A 287 -13.32 34.56 9.81
CA LEU A 287 -11.90 34.17 9.76
C LEU A 287 -11.39 34.14 8.33
N LEU A 288 -12.08 33.44 7.43
CA LEU A 288 -11.63 33.31 6.05
C LEU A 288 -11.69 34.64 5.30
N SER A 289 -12.73 35.45 5.50
CA SER A 289 -12.85 36.80 4.94
C SER A 289 -11.68 37.68 5.36
N ARG A 290 -11.28 37.63 6.63
CA ARG A 290 -10.11 38.37 7.12
C ARG A 290 -8.83 37.88 6.44
N LEU A 291 -8.61 36.57 6.37
CA LEU A 291 -7.43 35.98 5.71
C LEU A 291 -7.39 36.29 4.21
N ASP A 292 -8.54 36.43 3.56
CA ASP A 292 -8.63 36.83 2.15
C ASP A 292 -8.21 38.29 1.95
N GLY A 293 -8.68 39.19 2.82
CA GLY A 293 -8.29 40.61 2.79
C GLY A 293 -6.82 40.88 3.16
N GLU A 294 -6.19 40.01 3.94
CA GLU A 294 -4.75 40.09 4.26
C GLU A 294 -3.85 39.62 3.09
N ARG A 295 -4.42 38.96 2.07
CA ARG A 295 -3.68 38.45 0.90
C ARG A 295 -3.44 39.52 -0.17
N THR A 296 -4.25 40.58 -0.18
CA THR A 296 -4.20 41.71 -1.11
C THR A 296 -3.32 42.84 -0.61
#